data_AF-A0A1Q7Z5U0-F1
#
_entry.id   AF-A0A1Q7Z5U0-F1
#
_cell.length_a   1.000
_cell.length_b   1.000
_cell.length_c   1.000
_cell.angle_alpha   90.00
_cell.angle_beta   90.00
_cell.angle_gamma   90.00
#
_symmetry.space_group_name_H-M   'P 1'
#
loop_
_entity.id
_entity.type
_entity.pdbx_description
1 polymer ?
#
loop_
_entity_poly.entity_id
_entity_poly.type
_entity_poly.pdbx_seq_one_letter_code
_entity_poly.pdbx_strand_id
1 'polypeptide(L)'
;MAKLASAALAAHELGLAATFGGILFGETGLGKSVKVLPDEKDRSFVIDQAWRTYSVPKTIGLITTAATWLIGRSVFGGRFIGRKMRNLIVAKDVALGVTVLTGFGAQVCGRLLSQEQPFPVDTNGRPSEGTPERAASLIRTVNLLGYVQLLAAGAALALTSALNIRGHKNTRWGAVARLLP
;
A
#
# COMPACT_ATOMS: atom_id res chain seq x y z
N MET A 1 -6.64 20.81 -18.86
CA MET A 1 -5.56 20.60 -17.86
C MET A 1 -6.10 20.36 -16.45
N ALA A 2 -6.93 21.25 -15.87
CA ALA A 2 -7.46 21.06 -14.50
C ALA A 2 -8.22 19.72 -14.27
N LYS A 3 -9.07 19.29 -15.22
CA LYS A 3 -9.80 18.02 -15.12
C LYS A 3 -8.89 16.79 -15.09
N LEU A 4 -7.79 16.81 -15.85
CA LEU A 4 -6.79 15.72 -15.89
C LEU A 4 -6.01 15.63 -14.59
N ALA A 5 -5.70 16.78 -13.98
CA ALA A 5 -5.05 16.82 -12.67
C ALA A 5 -5.95 16.31 -11.54
N SER A 6 -7.24 16.66 -11.55
CA SER A 6 -8.21 16.12 -10.59
C SER A 6 -8.40 14.61 -10.76
N ALA A 7 -8.44 14.11 -12.00
CA ALA A 7 -8.50 12.67 -12.26
C ALA A 7 -7.24 11.93 -11.79
N ALA A 8 -6.05 12.52 -12.01
CA ALA A 8 -4.79 11.96 -11.54
C ALA A 8 -4.70 11.92 -10.00
N LEU A 9 -5.13 12.98 -9.32
CA LEU A 9 -5.24 13.02 -7.87
C LEU A 9 -6.22 11.97 -7.35
N ALA A 10 -7.42 11.87 -7.95
CA ALA A 10 -8.40 10.85 -7.56
C ALA A 10 -7.84 9.43 -7.75
N ALA A 11 -7.18 9.17 -8.88
CA ALA A 11 -6.57 7.87 -9.16
C ALA A 11 -5.43 7.54 -8.18
N HIS A 12 -4.62 8.53 -7.80
CA HIS A 12 -3.56 8.39 -6.80
C HIS A 12 -4.11 8.02 -5.43
N GLU A 13 -5.11 8.76 -4.96
CA GLU A 13 -5.76 8.56 -3.66
C GLU A 13 -6.52 7.24 -3.61
N LEU A 14 -7.21 6.85 -4.68
CA LEU A 14 -7.86 5.54 -4.78
C LEU A 14 -6.86 4.39 -4.73
N GLY A 15 -5.70 4.52 -5.38
CA GLY A 15 -4.64 3.51 -5.33
C GLY A 15 -4.02 3.37 -3.93
N LEU A 16 -3.79 4.48 -3.23
CA LEU A 16 -3.35 4.47 -1.83
C LEU A 16 -4.42 3.91 -0.90
N ALA A 17 -5.68 4.30 -1.07
CA ALA A 17 -6.80 3.82 -0.28
C ALA A 17 -7.01 2.31 -0.45
N ALA A 18 -6.92 1.78 -1.68
CA ALA A 18 -6.95 0.35 -1.93
C ALA A 18 -5.78 -0.36 -1.23
N THR A 19 -4.57 0.20 -1.30
CA THR A 19 -3.40 -0.38 -0.63
C THR A 19 -3.57 -0.40 0.89
N PHE A 20 -3.89 0.74 1.49
CA PHE A 20 -4.06 0.89 2.94
C PHE A 20 -5.25 0.06 3.45
N GLY A 21 -6.43 0.24 2.85
CA GLY A 21 -7.66 -0.41 3.26
C GLY A 21 -7.61 -1.93 3.06
N GLY A 22 -7.00 -2.40 1.98
CA GLY A 22 -6.82 -3.83 1.73
C GLY A 22 -5.96 -4.53 2.78
N ILE A 23 -4.85 -3.90 3.20
CA ILE A 23 -4.00 -4.45 4.26
C ILE A 23 -4.72 -4.40 5.61
N LEU A 24 -5.36 -3.28 5.93
CA LEU A 24 -6.11 -3.14 7.17
C LEU A 24 -7.22 -4.19 7.28
N PHE A 25 -8.00 -4.39 6.21
CA PHE A 25 -9.04 -5.42 6.16
C PHE A 25 -8.47 -6.84 6.18
N GLY A 26 -7.37 -7.09 5.46
CA GLY A 26 -6.71 -8.39 5.44
C GLY A 26 -6.29 -8.84 6.86
N GLU A 27 -5.72 -7.92 7.63
CA GLU A 27 -5.26 -8.18 8.99
C GLU A 27 -6.41 -8.27 10.01
N THR A 28 -7.35 -7.32 9.95
CA THR A 28 -8.36 -7.16 11.01
C THR A 28 -9.65 -7.92 10.73
N GLY A 29 -10.05 -8.02 9.47
CA GLY A 29 -11.26 -8.68 9.02
C GLY A 29 -10.98 -10.12 8.60
N LEU A 30 -10.28 -10.30 7.47
CA LEU A 30 -10.06 -11.60 6.85
C LEU A 30 -9.32 -12.57 7.78
N GLY A 31 -8.15 -12.17 8.30
CA GLY A 31 -7.31 -13.01 9.16
C GLY A 31 -8.04 -13.52 10.41
N LYS A 32 -8.94 -12.72 10.99
CA LYS A 32 -9.76 -13.12 12.14
C LYS A 32 -10.96 -13.98 11.76
N SER A 33 -11.52 -13.75 10.57
CA SER A 33 -12.77 -14.38 10.15
C SER A 33 -12.57 -15.84 9.75
N VAL A 34 -11.37 -16.22 9.27
CA VAL A 34 -11.12 -17.62 8.88
C VAL A 34 -11.19 -18.62 10.03
N LYS A 35 -11.20 -18.18 11.30
CA LYS A 35 -11.41 -19.06 12.45
C LYS A 35 -12.72 -19.84 12.42
N VAL A 36 -13.71 -19.39 11.62
CA VAL A 36 -14.98 -20.11 11.41
C VAL A 36 -14.78 -21.42 10.65
N LEU A 37 -13.66 -21.55 9.93
CA LEU A 37 -13.27 -22.78 9.24
C LEU A 37 -12.62 -23.73 10.26
N PRO A 38 -13.15 -24.96 10.44
CA PRO A 38 -12.59 -25.91 11.38
C PRO A 38 -11.18 -26.37 11.00
N ASP A 39 -10.93 -26.60 9.70
CA ASP A 39 -9.63 -27.07 9.19
C ASP A 39 -8.67 -25.88 8.96
N GLU A 40 -7.49 -25.95 9.57
CA GLU A 40 -6.43 -24.94 9.43
C GLU A 40 -5.86 -24.84 8.01
N LYS A 41 -5.92 -25.91 7.21
CA LYS A 41 -5.51 -25.90 5.80
C LYS A 41 -6.53 -25.18 4.92
N ASP A 42 -7.83 -25.29 5.25
CA ASP A 42 -8.86 -24.53 4.56
C ASP A 42 -8.69 -23.03 4.83
N ARG A 43 -8.27 -22.66 6.05
CA ARG A 43 -7.95 -21.27 6.40
C ARG A 43 -6.84 -20.71 5.51
N SER A 44 -5.75 -21.46 5.36
CA SER A 44 -4.61 -21.02 4.55
C SER A 44 -4.98 -20.86 3.08
N PHE A 45 -5.80 -21.78 2.55
CA PHE A 45 -6.30 -21.75 1.18
C PHE A 45 -7.23 -20.56 0.94
N VAL A 46 -8.16 -20.30 1.85
CA VAL A 46 -9.09 -19.15 1.75
C VAL A 46 -8.34 -17.82 1.83
N ILE A 47 -7.38 -17.69 2.76
CA ILE A 47 -6.52 -16.51 2.86
C ILE A 47 -5.75 -16.27 1.55
N ASP A 48 -5.11 -17.32 1.02
CA ASP A 48 -4.33 -17.24 -0.21
C ASP A 48 -5.20 -16.81 -1.40
N GLN A 49 -6.36 -17.44 -1.59
CA GLN A 49 -7.27 -17.11 -2.69
C GLN A 49 -7.84 -15.70 -2.58
N ALA A 50 -8.17 -15.24 -1.37
CA ALA A 50 -8.61 -13.88 -1.14
C ALA A 50 -7.53 -12.87 -1.53
N TRP A 51 -6.28 -13.09 -1.11
CA TRP A 51 -5.16 -12.22 -1.45
C TRP A 51 -4.79 -12.26 -2.92
N ARG A 52 -4.83 -13.43 -3.58
CA ARG A 52 -4.59 -13.56 -5.03
C ARG A 52 -5.61 -12.77 -5.83
N THR A 53 -6.89 -12.90 -5.48
CA THR A 53 -7.97 -12.15 -6.12
C THR A 53 -7.80 -10.65 -5.90
N TYR A 54 -7.48 -10.22 -4.67
CA TYR A 54 -7.27 -8.81 -4.35
C TYR A 54 -5.97 -8.23 -4.91
N SER A 55 -4.99 -9.08 -5.26
CA SER A 55 -3.69 -8.62 -5.76
C SER A 55 -3.81 -7.84 -7.07
N VAL A 56 -4.78 -8.15 -7.93
CA VAL A 56 -4.99 -7.46 -9.22
C VAL A 56 -5.37 -5.99 -9.00
N PRO A 57 -6.51 -5.66 -8.35
CA PRO A 57 -6.87 -4.26 -8.13
C PRO A 57 -5.84 -3.53 -7.26
N LYS A 58 -5.24 -4.20 -6.26
CA LYS A 58 -4.17 -3.60 -5.44
C LYS A 58 -2.94 -3.20 -6.28
N THR A 59 -2.50 -4.07 -7.19
CA THR A 59 -1.32 -3.80 -8.05
C THR A 59 -1.58 -2.65 -9.01
N ILE A 60 -2.76 -2.63 -9.63
CA ILE A 60 -3.19 -1.51 -10.50
C ILE A 60 -3.19 -0.20 -9.71
N GLY A 61 -3.78 -0.21 -8.50
CA GLY A 61 -3.77 0.94 -7.60
C GLY A 61 -2.36 1.41 -7.26
N LEU A 62 -1.48 0.50 -6.84
CA LEU A 62 -0.10 0.82 -6.45
C LEU A 62 0.72 1.42 -7.61
N ILE A 63 0.63 0.84 -8.81
CA ILE A 63 1.30 1.36 -10.02
C ILE A 63 0.73 2.74 -10.37
N THR A 64 -0.59 2.90 -10.31
CA THR A 64 -1.26 4.17 -10.60
C THR A 64 -0.81 5.27 -9.63
N THR A 65 -0.78 4.99 -8.33
CA THR A 65 -0.25 5.88 -7.30
C THR A 65 1.20 6.27 -7.58
N ALA A 66 2.06 5.30 -7.90
CA ALA A 66 3.47 5.56 -8.18
C ALA A 66 3.65 6.42 -9.45
N ALA A 67 2.96 6.08 -10.54
CA ALA A 67 3.06 6.78 -11.81
C ALA A 67 2.56 8.23 -11.70
N THR A 68 1.39 8.43 -11.10
CA THR A 68 0.81 9.77 -10.89
C THR A 68 1.73 10.64 -10.04
N TRP A 69 2.35 10.09 -8.99
CA TRP A 69 3.32 10.83 -8.17
C TRP A 69 4.59 11.18 -8.94
N LEU A 70 5.21 10.23 -9.64
CA LEU A 70 6.45 10.46 -10.38
C LEU A 70 6.27 11.48 -11.51
N ILE A 71 5.15 11.40 -12.23
CA ILE A 71 4.79 12.38 -13.27
C ILE A 71 4.56 13.75 -12.64
N GLY A 72 3.81 13.83 -11.54
CA GLY A 72 3.66 15.10 -10.80
C GLY A 72 5.01 15.66 -10.37
N ARG A 73 5.87 14.82 -9.79
CA ARG A 73 7.18 15.18 -9.24
C ARG A 73 8.14 15.73 -10.30
N SER A 74 8.12 15.21 -11.53
CA SER A 74 9.00 15.64 -12.63
C SER A 74 8.63 17.00 -13.19
N VAL A 75 7.35 17.38 -13.14
CA VAL A 75 6.84 18.69 -13.59
C VAL A 75 7.27 19.82 -12.65
N PHE A 76 7.58 19.54 -11.38
CA PHE A 76 7.87 20.54 -10.33
C PHE A 76 9.36 20.80 -10.04
N GLY A 77 10.23 20.72 -11.05
CA GLY A 77 11.68 20.93 -10.94
C GLY A 77 12.11 22.14 -10.09
N GLY A 78 12.43 21.90 -8.81
CA GLY A 78 13.42 22.54 -7.94
C GLY A 78 13.38 24.05 -7.63
N ARG A 79 12.85 24.92 -8.51
CA ARG A 79 13.20 26.36 -8.51
C ARG A 79 12.39 27.23 -7.54
N PHE A 80 11.37 26.71 -6.85
CA PHE A 80 10.45 27.53 -6.02
C PHE A 80 10.08 26.93 -4.64
N ILE A 81 10.87 26.01 -4.09
CA ILE A 81 10.47 25.22 -2.90
C ILE A 81 11.27 25.64 -1.65
N GLY A 82 10.59 26.29 -0.70
CA GLY A 82 11.16 26.59 0.62
C GLY A 82 11.52 25.33 1.43
N ARG A 83 12.47 25.42 2.37
CA ARG A 83 13.05 24.28 3.11
C ARG A 83 12.00 23.36 3.75
N LYS A 84 10.98 23.91 4.41
CA LYS A 84 9.89 23.13 5.04
C LYS A 84 9.05 22.34 4.02
N MET A 85 8.85 22.86 2.82
CA MET A 85 8.09 22.19 1.76
C MET A 85 8.92 21.09 1.11
N ARG A 86 10.21 21.33 0.89
CA ARG A 86 11.14 20.32 0.40
C ARG A 86 11.15 19.10 1.32
N ASN A 87 11.17 19.32 2.64
CA ASN A 87 11.15 18.22 3.60
C ASN A 87 9.85 17.39 3.52
N LEU A 88 8.68 18.02 3.30
CA LEU A 88 7.42 17.28 3.13
C LEU A 88 7.40 16.44 1.85
N ILE A 89 7.90 17.00 0.75
CA ILE A 89 7.98 16.29 -0.53
C ILE A 89 8.93 15.10 -0.39
N VAL A 90 10.11 15.29 0.21
CA VAL A 90 11.05 14.19 0.48
C VAL A 90 10.44 13.14 1.40
N ALA A 91 9.69 13.55 2.43
CA ALA A 91 8.99 12.60 3.28
C ALA A 91 7.94 11.78 2.50
N LYS A 92 7.19 12.42 1.58
CA LYS A 92 6.22 11.72 0.71
C LYS A 92 6.93 10.80 -0.29
N ASP A 93 8.05 11.25 -0.87
CA ASP A 93 8.91 10.44 -1.75
C ASP A 93 9.37 9.15 -1.03
N VAL A 94 9.86 9.28 0.21
CA VAL A 94 10.28 8.13 1.02
C VAL A 94 9.09 7.23 1.37
N ALA A 95 7.98 7.79 1.84
CA ALA A 95 6.80 7.01 2.20
C ALA A 95 6.24 6.21 1.02
N LEU A 96 6.13 6.84 -0.16
CA LEU A 96 5.69 6.16 -1.38
C LEU A 96 6.70 5.14 -1.88
N GLY A 97 7.99 5.46 -1.83
CA GLY A 97 9.05 4.52 -2.19
C GLY A 97 8.99 3.25 -1.33
N VAL A 98 8.88 3.41 -0.01
CA VAL A 98 8.70 2.28 0.92
C VAL A 98 7.43 1.51 0.58
N THR A 99 6.29 2.18 0.40
CA THR A 99 5.00 1.55 0.07
C THR A 99 5.09 0.67 -1.18
N VAL A 100 5.75 1.16 -2.23
CA VAL A 100 5.91 0.44 -3.50
C VAL A 100 6.86 -0.75 -3.34
N LEU A 101 8.01 -0.55 -2.71
CA LEU A 101 9.01 -1.59 -2.51
C LEU A 101 8.46 -2.73 -1.64
N THR A 102 7.81 -2.41 -0.53
CA THR A 102 7.19 -3.43 0.35
C THR A 102 6.00 -4.10 -0.32
N GLY A 103 5.25 -3.38 -1.16
CA GLY A 103 4.13 -3.95 -1.92
C GLY A 103 4.55 -5.01 -2.92
N PHE A 104 5.57 -4.72 -3.74
CA PHE A 104 6.12 -5.70 -4.66
C PHE A 104 6.83 -6.84 -3.92
N GLY A 105 7.57 -6.54 -2.87
CA GLY A 105 8.19 -7.56 -2.01
C GLY A 105 7.16 -8.52 -1.43
N ALA A 106 6.07 -8.00 -0.85
CA ALA A 106 5.00 -8.82 -0.30
C ALA A 106 4.30 -9.66 -1.37
N GLN A 107 4.18 -9.16 -2.60
CA GLN A 107 3.59 -9.90 -3.72
C GLN A 107 4.50 -11.05 -4.17
N VAL A 108 5.82 -10.85 -4.22
CA VAL A 108 6.78 -11.91 -4.54
C VAL A 108 6.77 -12.98 -3.45
N CYS A 109 6.92 -12.58 -2.17
CA CYS A 109 6.87 -13.51 -1.05
C CYS A 109 5.52 -14.24 -0.97
N GLY A 110 4.41 -13.55 -1.24
CA GLY A 110 3.07 -14.13 -1.30
C GLY A 110 2.93 -15.20 -2.38
N ARG A 111 3.49 -14.98 -3.58
CA ARG A 111 3.50 -16.01 -4.65
C ARG A 111 4.34 -17.23 -4.27
N LEU A 112 5.49 -17.03 -3.64
CA LEU A 112 6.30 -18.13 -3.13
C LEU A 112 5.55 -18.90 -2.05
N LEU A 113 4.81 -18.19 -1.17
CA LEU A 113 3.98 -18.80 -0.16
C LEU A 113 2.82 -19.60 -0.77
N SER A 114 2.17 -19.10 -1.83
CA SER A 114 1.11 -19.82 -2.55
C SER A 114 1.59 -21.17 -3.11
N GLN A 115 2.87 -21.30 -3.47
CA GLN A 115 3.43 -22.55 -4.00
C GLN A 115 3.61 -23.63 -2.92
N GLU A 116 3.69 -23.23 -1.66
CA GLU A 116 3.85 -24.15 -0.52
C GLU A 116 2.48 -24.61 0.03
N GLN A 117 1.36 -24.09 -0.50
CA GLN A 117 0.00 -24.44 -0.05
C GLN A 117 -0.40 -25.87 -0.43
N PRO A 118 -1.26 -26.54 0.36
CA PRO A 118 -1.84 -26.09 1.63
C PRO A 118 -0.95 -26.38 2.85
N PHE A 119 -0.95 -25.48 3.85
CA PHE A 119 -0.30 -25.68 5.15
C PHE A 119 -1.19 -25.19 6.28
N PRO A 120 -1.14 -25.79 7.48
CA PRO A 120 -1.95 -25.34 8.60
C PRO A 120 -1.58 -23.91 9.01
N VAL A 121 -2.58 -23.07 9.26
CA VAL A 121 -2.45 -21.67 9.67
C VAL A 121 -3.40 -21.41 10.84
N ASP A 122 -2.87 -20.78 11.88
CA ASP A 122 -3.66 -20.33 13.02
C ASP A 122 -4.41 -19.02 12.67
N THR A 123 -5.32 -18.62 13.54
CA THR A 123 -6.06 -17.37 13.49
C THR A 123 -5.12 -16.17 13.27
N ASN A 124 -5.55 -15.22 12.44
CA ASN A 124 -4.79 -14.04 11.98
C ASN A 124 -3.69 -14.32 10.94
N GLY A 125 -3.72 -15.47 10.25
CA GLY A 125 -2.71 -15.73 9.22
C GLY A 125 -1.32 -15.93 9.81
N ARG A 126 -1.23 -16.49 11.03
CA ARG A 126 0.03 -16.80 11.71
C ARG A 126 0.39 -18.28 11.53
N PRO A 127 1.68 -18.65 11.53
CA PRO A 127 2.06 -20.06 11.46
C PRO A 127 1.49 -20.84 12.66
N SER A 128 0.93 -22.01 12.39
CA SER A 128 0.52 -23.03 13.37
C SER A 128 1.71 -23.95 13.71
N GLU A 129 1.61 -24.77 14.75
CA GLU A 129 2.66 -25.72 15.16
C GLU A 129 3.01 -26.73 14.05
N GLY A 130 2.07 -27.01 13.15
CA GLY A 130 2.28 -27.89 11.99
C GLY A 130 2.77 -27.20 10.71
N THR A 131 3.00 -25.88 10.71
CA THR A 131 3.43 -25.16 9.50
C THR A 131 4.90 -25.46 9.19
N PRO A 132 5.25 -25.87 7.94
CA PRO A 132 6.65 -26.04 7.54
C PRO A 132 7.46 -24.76 7.78
N GLU A 133 8.71 -24.88 8.24
CA GLU A 133 9.55 -23.72 8.59
C GLU A 133 9.68 -22.70 7.45
N ARG A 134 9.77 -23.20 6.22
CA ARG A 134 9.83 -22.35 5.02
C ARG A 134 8.56 -21.51 4.87
N ALA A 135 7.39 -22.12 4.95
CA ALA A 135 6.11 -21.40 4.91
C ALA A 135 5.98 -20.44 6.11
N ALA A 136 6.40 -20.85 7.31
CA ALA A 136 6.37 -20.00 8.49
C ALA A 136 7.23 -18.72 8.33
N SER A 137 8.44 -18.85 7.77
CA SER A 137 9.31 -17.70 7.48
C SER A 137 8.72 -16.76 6.43
N LEU A 138 8.11 -17.30 5.38
CA LEU A 138 7.43 -16.54 4.34
C LEU A 138 6.22 -15.79 4.89
N ILE A 139 5.39 -16.42 5.73
CA ILE A 139 4.27 -15.78 6.42
C ILE A 139 4.76 -14.59 7.25
N ARG A 140 5.79 -14.79 8.08
CA ARG A 140 6.37 -13.72 8.90
C ARG A 140 6.87 -12.55 8.04
N THR A 141 7.50 -12.86 6.92
CA THR A 141 8.01 -11.86 5.97
C THR A 141 6.86 -11.08 5.32
N VAL A 142 5.83 -11.77 4.82
CA VAL A 142 4.65 -11.13 4.22
C VAL A 142 3.94 -10.23 5.23
N ASN A 143 3.76 -10.69 6.47
CA ASN A 143 3.11 -9.90 7.53
C ASN A 143 3.93 -8.66 7.87
N LEU A 144 5.26 -8.80 8.02
CA LEU A 144 6.15 -7.66 8.27
C LEU A 144 6.07 -6.63 7.13
N LEU A 145 6.19 -7.08 5.88
CA LEU A 145 6.08 -6.22 4.71
C LEU A 145 4.71 -5.56 4.63
N GLY A 146 3.64 -6.29 4.98
CA GLY A 146 2.28 -5.76 5.07
C GLY A 146 2.16 -4.63 6.08
N TYR A 147 2.64 -4.79 7.31
CA TYR A 147 2.60 -3.73 8.33
C TYR A 147 3.45 -2.51 7.93
N VAL A 148 4.65 -2.72 7.39
CA VAL A 148 5.49 -1.63 6.89
C VAL A 148 4.77 -0.89 5.76
N GLN A 149 4.17 -1.62 4.83
CA GLN A 149 3.40 -1.04 3.73
C GLN A 149 2.19 -0.26 4.23
N LEU A 150 1.47 -0.76 5.24
CA LEU A 150 0.31 -0.11 5.84
C LEU A 150 0.70 1.26 6.43
N LEU A 151 1.76 1.28 7.24
CA LEU A 151 2.27 2.52 7.86
C LEU A 151 2.77 3.51 6.81
N ALA A 152 3.50 3.02 5.80
CA ALA A 152 4.03 3.86 4.73
C ALA A 152 2.91 4.45 3.85
N ALA A 153 1.89 3.65 3.49
CA ALA A 153 0.73 4.11 2.74
C ALA A 153 -0.10 5.13 3.53
N GLY A 154 -0.32 4.86 4.83
CA GLY A 154 -0.99 5.80 5.74
C GLY A 154 -0.23 7.12 5.88
N ALA A 155 1.10 7.07 5.98
CA ALA A 155 1.96 8.26 5.99
C ALA A 155 1.87 9.02 4.66
N ALA A 156 1.87 8.33 3.52
CA ALA A 156 1.71 8.96 2.22
C ALA A 156 0.36 9.70 2.09
N LEU A 157 -0.75 9.09 2.52
CA LEU A 157 -2.08 9.73 2.57
C LEU A 157 -2.09 10.99 3.45
N ALA A 158 -1.51 10.90 4.65
CA ALA A 158 -1.41 12.04 5.57
C ALA A 158 -0.56 13.18 4.98
N LEU A 159 0.54 12.83 4.30
CA LEU A 159 1.42 13.79 3.64
C LEU A 159 0.75 14.44 2.41
N THR A 160 -0.02 13.69 1.61
CA THR A 160 -0.83 14.28 0.53
C THR A 160 -1.80 15.32 1.09
N SER A 161 -2.51 14.97 2.16
CA SER A 161 -3.46 15.88 2.82
C SER A 161 -2.75 17.14 3.34
N ALA A 162 -1.60 16.99 3.99
CA ALA A 162 -0.81 18.12 4.50
C ALA A 162 -0.29 19.02 3.36
N LEU A 163 0.14 18.45 2.24
CA LEU A 163 0.58 19.19 1.05
C LEU A 163 -0.58 19.96 0.42
N ASN A 164 -1.75 19.33 0.27
CA ASN A 164 -2.95 19.97 -0.28
C ASN A 164 -3.41 21.16 0.57
N ILE A 165 -3.52 20.99 1.89
CA ILE A 165 -3.90 22.06 2.82
C ILE A 165 -2.94 23.26 2.73
N ARG A 166 -1.62 23.00 2.66
CA ARG A 166 -0.61 24.06 2.54
C ARG A 166 -0.64 24.74 1.17
N GLY A 167 -0.94 24.00 0.11
CA GLY A 167 -1.14 24.51 -1.23
C GLY A 167 -2.28 25.52 -1.31
N HIS A 168 -3.40 25.25 -0.64
CA HIS A 168 -4.56 26.16 -0.61
C HIS A 168 -4.31 27.48 0.11
N LYS A 169 -3.42 27.51 1.12
CA LYS A 169 -3.13 28.73 1.90
C LYS A 169 -2.20 29.73 1.19
N ASN A 170 -1.62 29.37 0.05
CA ASN A 170 -0.70 30.23 -0.69
C ASN A 170 -1.25 30.45 -2.11
N THR A 171 -1.75 31.65 -2.43
CA THR A 171 -2.46 31.96 -3.69
C THR A 171 -1.61 31.69 -4.95
N ARG A 172 -0.27 31.83 -4.85
CA ARG A 172 0.68 31.50 -5.93
C ARG A 172 0.85 29.98 -6.14
N TRP A 173 0.48 29.17 -5.14
CA TRP A 173 0.61 27.71 -5.14
C TRP A 173 -0.73 26.96 -5.14
N GLY A 174 -1.87 27.61 -4.90
CA GLY A 174 -3.19 26.98 -4.96
C GLY A 174 -3.53 26.44 -6.35
N ALA A 175 -3.01 27.06 -7.41
CA ALA A 175 -3.09 26.54 -8.77
C ALA A 175 -2.20 25.29 -9.00
N VAL A 176 -1.16 25.15 -8.19
CA VAL A 176 -0.06 24.20 -8.39
C VAL A 176 -0.22 22.95 -7.51
N ALA A 177 -0.70 23.10 -6.28
CA ALA A 177 -1.10 21.96 -5.45
C ALA A 177 -2.29 21.20 -6.06
N ARG A 178 -3.13 21.87 -6.86
CA ARG A 178 -4.17 21.22 -7.68
C ARG A 178 -3.62 20.32 -8.79
N LEU A 179 -2.32 20.44 -9.11
CA LEU A 179 -1.63 19.65 -10.13
C LEU A 179 -0.76 18.52 -9.53
N LEU A 180 -0.63 18.45 -8.20
CA LEU A 180 0.05 17.38 -7.49
C LEU A 180 -0.98 16.38 -6.95
N PRO A 181 -0.94 15.12 -7.41
CA PRO A 181 -1.55 14.00 -6.71
C PRO A 181 -0.91 13.80 -5.32
#